data_AF-A0A067CVG5-F1
#
_entry.id   AF-A0A067CVG5-F1
#
_cell.length_a   1.000
_cell.length_b   1.000
_cell.length_c   1.000
_cell.angle_alpha   90.00
_cell.angle_beta   90.00
_cell.angle_gamma   90.00
#
_symmetry.space_group_name_H-M   'P 1'
#
loop_
_entity.id
_entity.type
_entity.pdbx_description
1 polymer ?
#
loop_
_entity_poly.entity_id
_entity_poly.type
_entity_poly.pdbx_seq_one_letter_code
_entity_poly.pdbx_strand_id
1 'polypeptide(L)'
;MTTRVTTTTTTTQLCMAELPSFETFARVVHIELDRVRGEEEQFLRSSTGLSSTMKDLGHTYGRKYFRFLLGDAIAALGGLHRNQILALAKDVVHRMVSSLDDHAPYRLRLSCAYILDEFHAAFPQSVRGSTIVVGGSIVLRIVCPAIIKPELIGLPPLAATALPNAILLAKLLQHSMRGTEFDMASDDLYFAKDFVAETKELFAGYLSAFPSTKKTGPIDSDCDDELLDTMVLTVDTRPTRRASTPTLESSPSPKRKFSFRKLFRKESSSSAPSPRKSHECRHCGRAL
;
A
#
# COMPACT_ATOMS: atom_id res chain seq x y z
N MET A 1 -13.23 36.17 17.18
CA MET A 1 -13.84 35.29 18.20
C MET A 1 -13.91 33.89 17.63
N THR A 2 -13.45 32.92 18.42
CA THR A 2 -12.72 31.74 17.98
C THR A 2 -13.52 30.49 18.30
N THR A 3 -13.94 29.74 17.29
CA THR A 3 -14.59 28.41 17.44
C THR A 3 -13.76 27.40 16.67
N ARG A 4 -12.78 26.76 17.32
CA ARG A 4 -11.99 25.67 16.70
C ARG A 4 -11.46 24.60 17.68
N VAL A 5 -11.98 24.51 18.90
CA VAL A 5 -11.40 23.66 19.97
C VAL A 5 -12.14 22.32 20.18
N THR A 6 -13.31 22.09 19.56
CA THR A 6 -14.17 20.95 19.90
C THR A 6 -13.91 19.64 19.13
N THR A 7 -13.27 19.68 17.95
CA THR A 7 -13.12 18.47 17.11
C THR A 7 -12.00 17.53 17.57
N THR A 8 -10.84 18.07 17.97
CA THR A 8 -9.65 17.25 18.31
C THR A 8 -9.88 16.38 19.54
N THR A 9 -10.62 16.89 20.54
CA THR A 9 -10.94 16.12 21.76
C THR A 9 -11.82 14.90 21.45
N THR A 10 -12.66 14.97 20.41
CA THR A 10 -13.59 13.90 20.06
C THR A 10 -12.87 12.75 19.34
N THR A 11 -11.98 13.04 18.39
CA THR A 11 -11.21 11.99 17.68
C THR A 11 -10.33 11.20 18.64
N THR A 12 -9.58 11.87 19.51
CA THR A 12 -8.69 11.20 20.49
C THR A 12 -9.47 10.32 21.46
N GLN A 13 -10.61 10.78 21.98
CA GLN A 13 -11.46 9.97 22.86
C GLN A 13 -11.99 8.71 22.17
N LEU A 14 -12.45 8.82 20.91
CA LEU A 14 -12.89 7.68 20.12
C LEU A 14 -11.75 6.69 19.87
N CYS A 15 -10.57 7.18 19.51
CA CYS A 15 -9.40 6.35 19.29
C CYS A 15 -8.94 5.64 20.57
N MET A 16 -8.99 6.30 21.72
CA MET A 16 -8.69 5.68 23.02
C MET A 16 -9.62 4.49 23.33
N ALA A 17 -10.89 4.59 22.95
CA ALA A 17 -11.88 3.54 23.19
C ALA A 17 -11.78 2.37 22.19
N GLU A 18 -11.45 2.65 20.93
CA GLU A 18 -11.62 1.72 19.81
C GLU A 18 -10.31 1.13 19.27
N LEU A 19 -9.16 1.79 19.49
CA LEU A 19 -7.85 1.32 19.02
C LEU A 19 -7.10 0.58 20.14
N PRO A 20 -6.77 -0.71 19.95
CA PRO A 20 -5.96 -1.43 20.92
C PRO A 20 -4.59 -0.78 21.11
N SER A 21 -4.16 -0.66 22.36
CA SER A 21 -2.88 -0.05 22.73
C SER A 21 -2.72 1.38 22.17
N PHE A 22 -3.79 2.17 22.17
CA PHE A 22 -3.80 3.53 21.64
C PHE A 22 -2.63 4.40 22.12
N GLU A 23 -2.26 4.34 23.40
CA GLU A 23 -1.11 5.11 23.93
C GLU A 23 0.20 4.79 23.20
N THR A 24 0.41 3.51 22.87
CA THR A 24 1.57 3.10 22.08
C THR A 24 1.48 3.61 20.65
N PHE A 25 0.28 3.57 20.05
CA PHE A 25 0.03 4.12 18.72
C PHE A 25 0.29 5.63 18.68
N ALA A 26 -0.31 6.40 19.58
CA ALA A 26 -0.12 7.83 19.72
C ALA A 26 1.36 8.19 19.89
N ARG A 27 2.08 7.47 20.77
CA ARG A 27 3.52 7.66 20.96
C ARG A 27 4.32 7.46 19.68
N VAL A 28 4.04 6.42 18.88
CA VAL A 28 4.78 6.21 17.62
C VAL A 28 4.45 7.27 16.56
N VAL A 29 3.25 7.87 16.60
CA VAL A 29 2.89 9.02 15.76
C VAL A 29 3.75 10.23 16.13
N HIS A 30 3.81 10.61 17.40
CA HIS A 30 4.63 11.75 17.84
C HIS A 30 6.12 11.54 17.58
N ILE A 31 6.65 10.33 17.82
CA ILE A 31 8.05 10.01 17.47
C ILE A 31 8.31 10.21 15.97
N GLU A 32 7.36 9.87 15.10
CA GLU A 32 7.51 10.10 13.66
C GLU A 32 7.48 11.60 13.33
N LEU A 33 6.57 12.38 13.93
CA LEU A 33 6.48 13.83 13.74
C LEU A 33 7.77 14.54 14.21
N ASP A 34 8.32 14.17 15.35
CA ASP A 34 9.57 14.75 15.86
C ASP A 34 10.77 14.46 14.93
N ARG A 35 10.77 13.29 14.28
CA ARG A 35 11.85 12.86 13.39
C ARG A 35 11.92 13.65 12.10
N VAL A 36 10.81 14.18 11.61
CA VAL A 36 10.79 14.88 10.32
C VAL A 36 11.33 16.32 10.41
N ARG A 37 11.56 16.85 11.63
CA ARG A 37 12.24 18.14 11.87
C ARG A 37 11.67 19.32 11.06
N GLY A 38 10.34 19.35 10.89
CA GLY A 38 9.66 20.40 10.12
C GLY A 38 9.50 20.10 8.63
N GLU A 39 10.07 19.02 8.10
CA GLU A 39 9.92 18.62 6.69
C GLU A 39 8.75 17.64 6.50
N GLU A 40 7.56 18.16 6.22
CA GLU A 40 6.34 17.35 6.09
C GLU A 40 6.46 16.17 5.09
N GLU A 41 7.23 16.34 4.01
CA GLU A 41 7.45 15.33 2.96
C GLU A 41 8.26 14.11 3.45
N GLN A 42 8.94 14.22 4.59
CA GLN A 42 9.67 13.09 5.18
C GLN A 42 8.76 12.23 6.06
N PHE A 43 7.56 12.72 6.42
CA PHE A 43 6.61 11.97 7.24
C PHE A 43 6.19 10.70 6.51
N LEU A 44 6.30 9.55 7.19
CA LEU A 44 6.03 8.25 6.58
C LEU A 44 6.87 8.00 5.30
N ARG A 45 8.09 8.54 5.20
CA ARG A 45 9.00 8.22 4.08
C ARG A 45 9.92 7.04 4.41
N SER A 46 10.26 6.88 5.69
CA SER A 46 11.16 5.83 6.17
C SER A 46 10.39 4.61 6.70
N SER A 47 11.09 3.48 6.85
CA SER A 47 10.56 2.32 7.57
C SER A 47 10.70 2.54 9.07
N THR A 48 9.63 3.03 9.69
CA THR A 48 9.60 3.47 11.10
C THR A 48 8.60 2.68 11.95
N GLY A 49 8.52 2.98 13.24
CA GLY A 49 7.55 2.36 14.16
C GLY A 49 6.12 2.53 13.66
N LEU A 50 5.72 3.77 13.34
CA LEU A 50 4.41 4.06 12.76
C LEU A 50 4.16 3.28 11.47
N SER A 51 5.19 3.17 10.62
CA SER A 51 5.09 2.39 9.38
C SER A 51 4.85 0.90 9.61
N SER A 52 5.41 0.33 10.67
CA SER A 52 5.13 -1.06 11.06
C SER A 52 3.72 -1.18 11.61
N THR A 53 3.35 -0.30 12.54
CA THR A 53 2.02 -0.32 13.16
C THR A 53 0.90 -0.20 12.14
N MET A 54 1.03 0.67 11.13
CA MET A 54 0.02 0.78 10.08
C MET A 54 -0.09 -0.48 9.21
N LYS A 55 1.01 -1.21 8.98
CA LYS A 55 0.96 -2.50 8.27
C LYS A 55 0.23 -3.54 9.12
N ASP A 56 0.53 -3.61 10.40
CA ASP A 56 -0.09 -4.56 11.32
C ASP A 56 -1.59 -4.30 11.43
N LEU A 57 -2.01 -3.04 11.61
CA LEU A 57 -3.42 -2.64 11.56
C LEU A 57 -4.07 -3.00 10.22
N GLY A 58 -3.34 -2.79 9.11
CA GLY A 58 -3.79 -3.15 7.76
C GLY A 58 -4.04 -4.64 7.59
N HIS A 59 -3.15 -5.48 8.11
CA HIS A 59 -3.28 -6.94 8.05
C HIS A 59 -4.37 -7.49 8.98
N THR A 60 -4.55 -6.87 10.15
CA THR A 60 -5.53 -7.31 11.16
C THR A 60 -6.94 -6.87 10.77
N TYR A 61 -7.15 -5.58 10.48
CA TYR A 61 -8.50 -5.04 10.26
C TYR A 61 -8.83 -4.81 8.79
N GLY A 62 -7.82 -4.68 7.93
CA GLY A 62 -8.01 -4.34 6.52
C GLY A 62 -8.13 -5.51 5.56
N ARG A 63 -7.84 -6.72 6.00
CA ARG A 63 -7.71 -7.90 5.12
C ARG A 63 -8.92 -8.09 4.21
N LYS A 64 -10.13 -8.16 4.78
CA LYS A 64 -11.38 -8.38 4.04
C LYS A 64 -11.64 -7.26 3.02
N TYR A 65 -11.47 -6.01 3.44
CA TYR A 65 -11.66 -4.83 2.58
C TYR A 65 -10.67 -4.80 1.42
N PHE A 66 -9.37 -4.98 1.69
CA PHE A 66 -8.36 -4.95 0.62
C PHE A 66 -8.46 -6.17 -0.31
N ARG A 67 -8.92 -7.32 0.18
CA ARG A 67 -9.27 -8.47 -0.67
C ARG A 67 -10.44 -8.13 -1.60
N PHE A 68 -11.49 -7.48 -1.10
CA PHE A 68 -12.61 -7.00 -1.93
C PHE A 68 -12.14 -5.99 -3.00
N LEU A 69 -11.26 -5.06 -2.64
CA LEU A 69 -10.75 -4.05 -3.57
C LEU A 69 -9.83 -4.62 -4.65
N LEU A 70 -9.01 -5.60 -4.31
CA LEU A 70 -7.88 -6.04 -5.16
C LEU A 70 -8.03 -7.44 -5.73
N GLY A 71 -8.95 -8.26 -5.21
CA GLY A 71 -9.04 -9.69 -5.52
C GLY A 71 -9.13 -9.97 -7.01
N ASP A 72 -10.14 -9.40 -7.67
CA ASP A 72 -10.35 -9.60 -9.10
C ASP A 72 -9.22 -9.00 -9.93
N ALA A 73 -8.71 -7.84 -9.51
CA ALA A 73 -7.63 -7.16 -10.22
C ALA A 73 -6.36 -8.01 -10.19
N ILE A 74 -6.00 -8.59 -9.03
CA ILE A 74 -4.83 -9.46 -8.86
C ILE A 74 -5.00 -10.76 -9.63
N ALA A 75 -6.18 -11.39 -9.56
CA ALA A 75 -6.48 -12.63 -10.29
C ALA A 75 -6.34 -12.45 -11.82
N ALA A 76 -6.65 -11.26 -12.33
CA ALA A 76 -6.60 -10.96 -13.75
C ALA A 76 -5.20 -10.59 -14.29
N LEU A 77 -4.18 -10.37 -13.45
CA LEU A 77 -2.91 -9.76 -13.89
C LEU A 77 -2.10 -10.55 -14.93
N GLY A 78 -2.37 -11.85 -15.08
CA GLY A 78 -1.63 -12.72 -16.00
C GLY A 78 -1.86 -12.38 -17.47
N GLY A 79 -0.78 -12.12 -18.22
CA GLY A 79 -0.84 -11.97 -19.69
C GLY A 79 -1.52 -10.70 -20.20
N LEU A 80 -1.90 -9.76 -19.32
CA LEU A 80 -2.55 -8.53 -19.73
C LEU A 80 -1.61 -7.56 -20.43
N HIS A 81 -2.16 -6.87 -21.42
CA HIS A 81 -1.54 -5.72 -22.06
C HIS A 81 -1.73 -4.46 -21.22
N ARG A 82 -0.86 -3.47 -21.47
CA ARG A 82 -0.81 -2.19 -20.78
C ARG A 82 -2.17 -1.48 -20.63
N ASN A 83 -2.98 -1.43 -21.70
CA ASN A 83 -4.28 -0.75 -21.66
C ASN A 83 -5.29 -1.47 -20.76
N GLN A 84 -5.18 -2.81 -20.64
CA GLN A 84 -6.01 -3.58 -19.72
C GLN A 84 -5.58 -3.32 -18.27
N ILE A 85 -4.29 -3.12 -18.01
CA ILE A 85 -3.80 -2.72 -16.67
C ILE A 85 -4.29 -1.31 -16.29
N LEU A 86 -4.36 -0.38 -17.23
CA LEU A 86 -4.96 0.95 -16.99
C LEU A 86 -6.45 0.84 -16.61
N ALA A 87 -7.21 0.01 -17.35
CA ALA A 87 -8.61 -0.24 -17.04
C ALA A 87 -8.79 -0.87 -15.65
N LEU A 88 -7.95 -1.85 -15.29
CA LEU A 88 -7.94 -2.44 -13.95
C LEU A 88 -7.59 -1.41 -12.86
N ALA A 89 -6.59 -0.56 -13.10
CA ALA A 89 -6.23 0.49 -12.14
C ALA A 89 -7.40 1.46 -11.91
N LYS A 90 -8.11 1.83 -12.98
CA LYS A 90 -9.30 2.69 -12.90
C LYS A 90 -10.42 2.03 -12.13
N ASP A 91 -10.69 0.75 -12.39
CA ASP A 91 -11.67 -0.04 -11.64
C ASP A 91 -11.35 -0.11 -10.14
N VAL A 92 -10.09 -0.34 -9.77
CA VAL A 92 -9.65 -0.33 -8.37
C VAL A 92 -9.92 1.03 -7.71
N VAL A 93 -9.61 2.15 -8.37
CA VAL A 93 -9.91 3.49 -7.85
C VAL A 93 -11.41 3.70 -7.66
N HIS A 94 -12.23 3.32 -8.64
CA HIS A 94 -13.68 3.41 -8.52
C HIS A 94 -14.24 2.55 -7.38
N ARG A 95 -13.72 1.33 -7.20
CA ARG A 95 -14.08 0.47 -6.05
C ARG A 95 -13.69 1.10 -4.72
N MET A 96 -12.49 1.68 -4.62
CA MET A 96 -12.07 2.39 -3.41
C MET A 96 -13.04 3.51 -3.04
N VAL A 97 -13.45 4.33 -4.01
CA VAL A 97 -14.40 5.43 -3.78
C VAL A 97 -15.79 4.91 -3.42
N SER A 98 -16.32 3.98 -4.22
CA SER A 98 -17.72 3.53 -4.09
C SER A 98 -17.98 2.65 -2.86
N SER A 99 -16.97 1.94 -2.36
CA SER A 99 -17.10 1.07 -1.19
C SER A 99 -16.66 1.70 0.13
N LEU A 100 -16.21 2.96 0.09
CA LEU A 100 -15.60 3.62 1.24
C LEU A 100 -16.52 3.62 2.47
N ASP A 101 -17.78 3.98 2.30
CA ASP A 101 -18.68 4.14 3.44
C ASP A 101 -19.22 2.81 3.98
N ASP A 102 -19.39 1.82 3.10
CA ASP A 102 -20.01 0.52 3.46
C ASP A 102 -18.99 -0.53 3.93
N HIS A 103 -17.74 -0.43 3.47
CA HIS A 103 -16.77 -1.53 3.62
C HIS A 103 -15.41 -1.11 4.19
N ALA A 104 -15.07 0.19 4.23
CA ALA A 104 -13.76 0.58 4.71
C ALA A 104 -13.62 0.35 6.23
N PRO A 105 -12.51 -0.28 6.69
CA PRO A 105 -12.38 -0.71 8.08
C PRO A 105 -12.34 0.47 9.04
N TYR A 106 -13.32 0.53 9.94
CA TYR A 106 -13.49 1.64 10.88
C TYR A 106 -12.23 1.93 11.71
N ARG A 107 -11.56 0.90 12.25
CA ARG A 107 -10.30 1.06 13.01
C ARG A 107 -9.16 1.66 12.16
N LEU A 108 -9.09 1.36 10.87
CA LEU A 108 -8.11 2.00 9.97
C LEU A 108 -8.48 3.46 9.68
N ARG A 109 -9.77 3.75 9.50
CA ARG A 109 -10.27 5.12 9.31
C ARG A 109 -9.93 5.98 10.52
N LEU A 110 -10.23 5.50 11.74
CA LEU A 110 -9.86 6.16 13.00
C LEU A 110 -8.35 6.38 13.14
N SER A 111 -7.55 5.36 12.83
CA SER A 111 -6.09 5.47 12.90
C SER A 111 -5.58 6.58 11.96
N CYS A 112 -6.09 6.63 10.73
CA CYS A 112 -5.77 7.69 9.78
C CYS A 112 -6.29 9.07 10.22
N ALA A 113 -7.46 9.13 10.84
CA ALA A 113 -8.03 10.37 11.38
C ALA A 113 -7.12 10.97 12.46
N TYR A 114 -6.71 10.15 13.43
CA TYR A 114 -5.79 10.56 14.48
C TYR A 114 -4.45 11.04 13.92
N ILE A 115 -3.83 10.26 13.03
CA ILE A 115 -2.55 10.65 12.43
C ILE A 115 -2.69 11.98 11.66
N LEU A 116 -3.81 12.16 10.94
CA LEU A 116 -4.05 13.36 10.15
C LEU A 116 -4.28 14.60 11.03
N ASP A 117 -5.00 14.45 12.15
CA ASP A 117 -5.20 15.52 13.13
C ASP A 117 -3.87 15.97 13.73
N GLU A 118 -3.04 15.01 14.18
CA GLU A 118 -1.70 15.28 14.73
C GLU A 118 -0.76 15.88 13.67
N PHE A 119 -0.83 15.39 12.44
CA PHE A 119 -0.06 15.93 11.33
C PHE A 119 -0.46 17.38 11.02
N HIS A 120 -1.75 17.71 10.96
CA HIS A 120 -2.19 19.09 10.73
C HIS A 120 -1.88 20.02 11.90
N ALA A 121 -1.84 19.51 13.13
CA ALA A 121 -1.37 20.28 14.28
C ALA A 121 0.12 20.65 14.13
N ALA A 122 0.94 19.71 13.66
CA ALA A 122 2.37 19.94 13.39
C ALA A 122 2.63 20.76 12.12
N PHE A 123 1.78 20.63 11.10
CA PHE A 123 1.92 21.27 9.78
C PHE A 123 0.62 21.98 9.34
N PRO A 124 0.23 23.11 9.97
CA PRO A 124 -1.06 23.75 9.70
C PRO A 124 -1.22 24.32 8.28
N GLN A 125 -0.11 24.52 7.56
CA GLN A 125 -0.09 25.05 6.20
C GLN A 125 -0.05 23.96 5.13
N SER A 126 -0.02 22.68 5.53
CA SER A 126 0.04 21.57 4.60
C SER A 126 -1.24 21.47 3.78
N VAL A 127 -1.11 21.50 2.45
CA VAL A 127 -2.21 21.17 1.53
C VAL A 127 -2.20 19.70 1.12
N ARG A 128 -1.19 18.94 1.55
CA ARG A 128 -0.93 17.55 1.12
C ARG A 128 -1.16 16.53 2.23
N GLY A 129 -1.69 16.95 3.38
CA GLY A 129 -1.87 16.10 4.57
C GLY A 129 -2.56 14.77 4.28
N SER A 130 -3.71 14.78 3.58
CA SER A 130 -4.41 13.54 3.22
C SER A 130 -3.56 12.62 2.32
N THR A 131 -2.84 13.17 1.34
CA THR A 131 -1.96 12.38 0.46
C THR A 131 -0.76 11.80 1.21
N ILE A 132 -0.13 12.58 2.08
CA ILE A 132 1.02 12.14 2.88
C ILE A 132 0.59 11.09 3.91
N VAL A 133 -0.45 11.38 4.70
CA VAL A 133 -0.89 10.52 5.80
C VAL A 133 -1.68 9.32 5.29
N VAL A 134 -2.81 9.55 4.64
CA VAL A 134 -3.72 8.48 4.21
C VAL A 134 -3.14 7.76 3.01
N GLY A 135 -2.60 8.49 2.03
CA GLY A 135 -1.93 7.89 0.89
C GLY A 135 -0.68 7.11 1.32
N GLY A 136 0.15 7.68 2.19
CA GLY A 136 1.33 7.02 2.73
C GLY A 136 1.03 5.78 3.59
N SER A 137 -0.09 5.76 4.30
CA SER A 137 -0.48 4.63 5.16
C SER A 137 -1.28 3.57 4.40
N ILE A 138 -2.33 3.96 3.69
CA ILE A 138 -3.24 3.01 3.03
C ILE A 138 -2.65 2.55 1.70
N VAL A 139 -2.27 3.49 0.83
CA VAL A 139 -1.86 3.14 -0.53
C VAL A 139 -0.44 2.60 -0.57
N LEU A 140 0.52 3.33 -0.01
CA LEU A 140 1.94 2.98 -0.12
C LEU A 140 2.36 1.82 0.79
N ARG A 141 1.71 1.65 1.95
CA ARG A 141 2.10 0.63 2.94
C ARG A 141 1.19 -0.58 2.99
N ILE A 142 -0.04 -0.52 2.49
CA ILE A 142 -0.97 -1.64 2.52
C ILE A 142 -1.34 -2.09 1.10
N VAL A 143 -2.01 -1.24 0.32
CA VAL A 143 -2.51 -1.58 -1.03
C VAL A 143 -1.38 -1.96 -1.98
N CYS A 144 -0.35 -1.12 -2.14
CA CYS A 144 0.75 -1.40 -3.07
C CYS A 144 1.52 -2.67 -2.68
N PRO A 145 1.90 -2.88 -1.40
CA PRO A 145 2.48 -4.16 -0.97
C PRO A 145 1.56 -5.36 -1.20
N ALA A 146 0.25 -5.24 -0.98
CA ALA A 146 -0.71 -6.32 -1.22
C ALA A 146 -0.85 -6.68 -2.71
N ILE A 147 -0.70 -5.71 -3.62
CA ILE A 147 -0.66 -6.00 -5.08
C ILE A 147 0.57 -6.85 -5.44
N ILE A 148 1.72 -6.57 -4.81
CA ILE A 148 2.97 -7.28 -5.08
C ILE A 148 3.05 -8.63 -4.33
N LYS A 149 2.46 -8.69 -3.14
CA LYS A 149 2.42 -9.85 -2.25
C LYS A 149 0.97 -10.08 -1.75
N PRO A 150 0.12 -10.69 -2.57
CA PRO A 150 -1.30 -10.87 -2.25
C PRO A 150 -1.56 -11.70 -0.98
N GLU A 151 -0.58 -12.48 -0.54
CA GLU A 151 -0.64 -13.29 0.68
C GLU A 151 -0.84 -12.44 1.93
N LEU A 152 -0.39 -11.17 1.89
CA LEU A 152 -0.59 -10.20 2.98
C LEU A 152 -2.08 -9.93 3.27
N ILE A 153 -2.94 -10.14 2.28
CA ILE A 153 -4.39 -9.99 2.39
C ILE A 153 -5.13 -11.32 2.21
N GLY A 154 -4.43 -12.45 2.37
CA GLY A 154 -5.00 -13.80 2.29
C GLY A 154 -5.34 -14.27 0.87
N LEU A 155 -4.77 -13.64 -0.16
CA LEU A 155 -4.88 -14.13 -1.54
C LEU A 155 -3.71 -15.08 -1.88
N PRO A 156 -3.86 -15.95 -2.90
CA PRO A 156 -2.76 -16.81 -3.36
C PRO A 156 -1.53 -16.01 -3.83
N PRO A 157 -0.33 -16.58 -3.72
CA PRO A 157 0.89 -15.98 -4.25
C PRO A 157 0.79 -15.61 -5.73
N LEU A 158 1.35 -14.46 -6.07
CA LEU A 158 1.37 -13.98 -7.45
C LEU A 158 2.30 -14.84 -8.32
N ALA A 159 1.82 -15.26 -9.49
CA ALA A 159 2.65 -15.92 -10.49
C ALA A 159 3.78 -14.98 -10.98
N ALA A 160 4.99 -15.53 -11.21
CA ALA A 160 6.15 -14.73 -11.62
C ALA A 160 5.90 -13.93 -12.92
N THR A 161 5.09 -14.48 -13.84
CA THR A 161 4.71 -13.83 -15.10
C THR A 161 3.78 -12.62 -14.92
N ALA A 162 3.05 -12.55 -13.81
CA ALA A 162 2.14 -11.45 -13.49
C ALA A 162 2.83 -10.31 -12.72
N LEU A 163 4.05 -10.53 -12.20
CA LEU A 163 4.78 -9.54 -11.40
C LEU A 163 5.04 -8.21 -12.13
N PRO A 164 5.45 -8.17 -13.42
CA PRO A 164 5.61 -6.90 -14.13
C PRO A 164 4.31 -6.09 -14.18
N ASN A 165 3.18 -6.76 -14.39
CA ASN A 165 1.86 -6.15 -14.44
C ASN A 165 1.41 -5.67 -13.05
N ALA A 166 1.69 -6.43 -11.99
CA ALA A 166 1.46 -5.99 -10.61
C ALA A 166 2.25 -4.72 -10.26
N ILE A 167 3.53 -4.67 -10.66
CA ILE A 167 4.38 -3.49 -10.47
C ILE A 167 3.80 -2.30 -11.23
N LEU A 168 3.35 -2.49 -12.46
CA LEU A 168 2.73 -1.42 -13.24
C LEU A 168 1.42 -0.93 -12.58
N LEU A 169 0.53 -1.84 -12.18
CA LEU A 169 -0.69 -1.50 -11.46
C LEU A 169 -0.40 -0.68 -10.19
N ALA A 170 0.54 -1.14 -9.36
CA ALA A 170 0.93 -0.42 -8.15
C ALA A 170 1.51 0.97 -8.46
N LYS A 171 2.32 1.11 -9.52
CA LYS A 171 2.84 2.42 -9.96
C LYS A 171 1.72 3.35 -10.40
N LEU A 172 0.78 2.88 -11.21
CA LEU A 172 -0.35 3.68 -11.70
C LEU A 172 -1.17 4.25 -10.52
N LEU A 173 -1.51 3.40 -9.54
CA LEU A 173 -2.22 3.85 -8.34
C LEU A 173 -1.42 4.90 -7.54
N GLN A 174 -0.10 4.74 -7.43
CA GLN A 174 0.76 5.72 -6.76
C GLN A 174 0.81 7.07 -7.49
N HIS A 175 0.89 7.07 -8.82
CA HIS A 175 0.90 8.30 -9.61
C HIS A 175 -0.45 9.00 -9.59
N SER A 176 -1.55 8.25 -9.70
CA SER A 176 -2.91 8.78 -9.53
C SER A 176 -3.11 9.43 -8.16
N MET A 177 -2.73 8.72 -7.08
CA MET A 177 -2.80 9.21 -5.71
C MET A 177 -2.01 10.52 -5.49
N ARG A 178 -0.85 10.67 -6.13
CA ARG A 178 -0.03 11.89 -6.02
C ARG A 178 -0.51 13.01 -6.95
N GLY A 179 -1.32 12.71 -7.96
CA GLY A 179 -1.71 13.65 -9.00
C GLY A 179 -0.54 14.20 -9.82
N THR A 180 0.60 13.52 -9.84
CA THR A 180 1.80 13.96 -10.56
C THR A 180 1.59 13.81 -12.06
N GLU A 181 1.68 14.91 -12.79
CA GLU A 181 1.65 14.90 -14.25
C GLU A 181 2.96 14.34 -14.82
N PHE A 182 2.84 13.59 -15.93
CA PHE A 182 3.99 12.97 -16.60
C PHE A 182 4.59 13.94 -17.61
N ASP A 183 5.92 14.12 -17.54
CA ASP A 183 6.66 14.82 -18.60
C ASP A 183 6.92 13.87 -19.78
N MET A 184 6.53 14.32 -20.99
CA MET A 184 6.74 13.62 -22.26
C MET A 184 8.19 13.23 -22.51
N ALA A 185 9.15 14.03 -22.04
CA ALA A 185 10.56 13.85 -22.37
C ALA A 185 11.27 12.84 -21.47
N SER A 186 10.70 12.47 -20.31
CA SER A 186 11.45 11.76 -19.27
C SER A 186 10.72 10.60 -18.60
N ASP A 187 9.42 10.39 -18.84
CA ASP A 187 8.65 9.36 -18.11
C ASP A 187 8.17 8.21 -19.00
N ASP A 188 8.67 7.01 -18.71
CA ASP A 188 8.21 5.75 -19.30
C ASP A 188 6.70 5.51 -19.08
N LEU A 189 6.07 6.23 -18.14
CA LEU A 189 4.64 6.19 -17.84
C LEU A 189 3.81 7.27 -18.54
N TYR A 190 4.37 8.06 -19.48
CA TYR A 190 3.61 9.10 -20.19
C TYR A 190 2.29 8.61 -20.82
N PHE A 191 2.25 7.35 -21.25
CA PHE A 191 1.04 6.72 -21.79
C PHE A 191 -0.15 6.70 -20.81
N ALA A 192 0.10 6.89 -19.51
CA ALA A 192 -0.91 6.88 -18.45
C ALA A 192 -1.41 8.29 -18.07
N LYS A 193 -1.03 9.34 -18.82
CA LYS A 193 -1.44 10.72 -18.52
C LYS A 193 -2.95 10.88 -18.40
N ASP A 194 -3.71 10.28 -19.32
CA ASP A 194 -5.17 10.43 -19.38
C ASP A 194 -5.80 9.71 -18.18
N PHE A 195 -5.27 8.54 -17.83
CA PHE A 195 -5.66 7.83 -16.61
C PHE A 195 -5.45 8.67 -15.35
N VAL A 196 -4.29 9.33 -15.19
CA VAL A 196 -4.04 10.19 -14.02
C VAL A 196 -4.96 11.39 -14.01
N ALA A 197 -5.18 12.04 -15.16
CA ALA A 197 -6.08 13.17 -15.28
C ALA A 197 -7.53 12.81 -14.88
N GLU A 198 -8.00 11.62 -15.26
CA GLU A 198 -9.33 11.12 -14.94
C GLU A 198 -9.49 10.68 -13.47
N THR A 199 -8.43 10.18 -12.84
CA THR A 199 -8.53 9.52 -11.53
C THR A 199 -8.00 10.34 -10.36
N LYS A 200 -7.18 11.38 -10.59
CA LYS A 200 -6.55 12.16 -9.51
C LYS A 200 -7.57 12.77 -8.54
N GLU A 201 -8.67 13.31 -9.05
CA GLU A 201 -9.71 13.95 -8.23
C GLU A 201 -10.52 12.91 -7.45
N LEU A 202 -10.80 11.75 -8.06
CA LEU A 202 -11.45 10.62 -7.38
C LEU A 202 -10.58 10.12 -6.22
N PHE A 203 -9.28 9.97 -6.46
CA PHE A 203 -8.34 9.54 -5.46
C PHE A 203 -8.20 10.57 -4.33
N ALA A 204 -8.09 11.86 -4.67
CA ALA A 204 -8.05 12.95 -3.69
C ALA A 204 -9.32 12.95 -2.81
N GLY A 205 -10.51 12.81 -3.42
CA GLY A 205 -11.77 12.68 -2.69
C GLY A 205 -11.78 11.48 -1.73
N TYR A 206 -11.33 10.32 -2.19
CA TYR A 206 -11.18 9.13 -1.33
C TYR A 206 -10.25 9.40 -0.14
N LEU A 207 -9.07 9.98 -0.37
CA LEU A 207 -8.09 10.23 0.69
C LEU A 207 -8.60 11.21 1.74
N SER A 208 -9.35 12.23 1.32
CA SER A 208 -9.96 13.19 2.23
C SER A 208 -11.15 12.60 3.01
N ALA A 209 -11.91 11.68 2.41
CA ALA A 209 -13.08 11.06 3.04
C ALA A 209 -12.74 9.82 3.91
N PHE A 210 -11.62 9.14 3.63
CA PHE A 210 -11.19 7.96 4.38
C PHE A 210 -11.13 8.17 5.90
N PRO A 211 -10.51 9.22 6.45
CA PRO A 211 -10.44 9.45 7.90
C PRO A 211 -11.78 9.86 8.52
N SER A 212 -12.90 9.89 7.79
CA SER A 212 -14.20 10.20 8.39
C SER A 212 -14.63 9.12 9.37
N THR A 213 -15.00 9.53 10.59
CA THR A 213 -15.34 8.67 11.73
C THR A 213 -16.84 8.45 11.89
N LYS A 214 -17.65 8.78 10.87
CA LYS A 214 -19.08 8.47 10.89
C LYS A 214 -19.24 6.96 10.95
N LYS A 215 -19.66 6.43 12.10
CA LYS A 215 -19.91 5.00 12.30
C LYS A 215 -21.06 4.57 11.38
N THR A 216 -20.74 3.96 10.25
CA THR A 216 -21.71 3.40 9.32
C THR A 216 -22.19 2.05 9.85
N GLY A 217 -23.15 2.09 10.78
CA GLY A 217 -23.94 0.92 11.21
C GLY A 217 -23.17 -0.23 11.90
N PRO A 218 -23.88 -1.22 12.47
CA PRO A 218 -23.26 -2.32 13.21
C PRO A 218 -22.87 -3.45 12.25
N ILE A 219 -21.59 -3.50 11.87
CA ILE A 219 -20.95 -4.75 11.43
C ILE A 219 -19.64 -4.92 12.21
N ASP A 220 -19.74 -4.82 13.54
CA ASP A 220 -18.79 -5.48 14.43
C ASP A 220 -19.38 -6.84 14.78
N SER A 221 -19.04 -7.84 13.97
CA SER A 221 -19.05 -9.24 14.39
C SER A 221 -17.60 -9.72 14.33
N ASP A 222 -16.81 -9.33 15.33
CA ASP A 222 -15.59 -10.05 15.70
C ASP A 222 -16.03 -11.34 16.41
N CYS A 223 -16.16 -12.45 15.67
CA CYS A 223 -15.90 -13.82 16.12
C CYS A 223 -16.02 -14.81 14.95
N ASP A 224 -14.95 -15.57 14.75
CA ASP A 224 -14.83 -16.84 14.01
C ASP A 224 -15.09 -16.81 12.49
N ASP A 225 -14.02 -16.65 11.71
CA ASP A 225 -13.97 -17.03 10.29
C ASP A 225 -12.82 -18.02 10.03
N GLU A 226 -12.84 -19.12 10.78
CA GLU A 226 -12.28 -20.42 10.35
C GLU A 226 -13.43 -21.31 9.83
N LEU A 227 -14.29 -20.86 8.89
CA LEU A 227 -15.22 -21.81 8.24
C LEU A 227 -15.89 -21.35 6.93
N LEU A 228 -15.29 -20.46 6.16
CA LEU A 228 -15.74 -20.15 4.79
C LEU A 228 -14.67 -20.49 3.74
N ASP A 229 -14.28 -21.76 3.69
CA ASP A 229 -13.47 -22.33 2.61
C ASP A 229 -14.23 -23.44 1.84
N THR A 230 -15.57 -23.42 1.81
CA THR A 230 -16.35 -24.54 1.19
C THR A 230 -17.62 -24.13 0.44
N MET A 231 -17.78 -22.88 0.03
CA MET A 231 -18.87 -22.53 -0.90
C MET A 231 -18.39 -21.53 -1.93
N VAL A 232 -17.84 -22.05 -3.03
CA VAL A 232 -18.07 -21.63 -4.43
C VAL A 232 -17.13 -22.49 -5.27
N LEU A 233 -17.72 -23.55 -5.86
CA LEU A 233 -17.36 -24.27 -7.10
C LEU A 233 -17.91 -25.72 -7.01
N THR A 234 -19.23 -25.87 -6.91
CA THR A 234 -19.90 -27.10 -7.37
C THR A 234 -20.34 -26.87 -8.81
N VAL A 235 -19.41 -27.06 -9.74
CA VAL A 235 -19.77 -27.47 -11.10
C VAL A 235 -19.72 -28.98 -11.10
N ASP A 236 -20.86 -29.58 -11.44
CA ASP A 236 -21.09 -31.02 -11.54
C ASP A 236 -20.03 -31.72 -12.42
N THR A 237 -19.25 -32.61 -11.80
CA THR A 237 -18.73 -33.79 -12.49
C THR A 237 -18.78 -34.99 -11.54
N ARG A 238 -19.62 -35.96 -11.89
CA ARG A 238 -19.77 -37.25 -11.20
C ARG A 238 -18.51 -38.14 -11.33
N PRO A 239 -18.34 -39.14 -10.43
CA PRO A 239 -17.04 -39.68 -10.05
C PRO A 239 -16.66 -41.02 -10.68
N THR A 240 -15.35 -41.26 -10.82
CA THR A 240 -14.74 -42.59 -11.01
C THR A 240 -13.60 -42.83 -10.02
N ARG A 241 -13.98 -43.46 -8.90
CA ARG A 241 -13.34 -44.49 -8.05
C ARG A 241 -11.81 -44.79 -8.13
N ARG A 242 -11.21 -44.86 -6.92
CA ARG A 242 -10.03 -45.66 -6.41
C ARG A 242 -8.62 -45.23 -6.87
N ALA A 243 -7.53 -45.29 -6.07
CA ALA A 243 -7.25 -45.71 -4.69
C ALA A 243 -5.83 -45.23 -4.27
N SER A 244 -5.58 -45.27 -2.95
CA SER A 244 -4.29 -45.55 -2.28
C SER A 244 -3.28 -44.41 -2.01
N THR A 245 -3.11 -44.15 -0.71
CA THR A 245 -1.94 -43.64 0.02
C THR A 245 -0.70 -44.55 -0.18
N PRO A 246 0.55 -44.05 -0.01
CA PRO A 246 1.17 -44.00 1.32
C PRO A 246 2.08 -42.79 1.63
N THR A 247 2.35 -42.72 2.93
CA THR A 247 3.18 -41.91 3.83
C THR A 247 4.64 -41.60 3.47
N LEU A 248 5.11 -40.54 4.16
CA LEU A 248 6.38 -40.36 4.92
C LEU A 248 7.50 -39.46 4.34
N GLU A 249 7.91 -38.50 5.20
CA GLU A 249 9.26 -37.98 5.48
C GLU A 249 9.49 -36.46 5.45
N SER A 250 9.98 -36.02 6.61
CA SER A 250 10.49 -34.73 7.04
C SER A 250 11.89 -34.43 6.53
N SER A 251 12.22 -33.16 6.26
CA SER A 251 13.49 -32.50 6.67
C SER A 251 13.58 -31.03 6.19
N PRO A 252 14.44 -30.17 6.80
CA PRO A 252 14.25 -28.70 6.81
C PRO A 252 15.29 -27.87 6.03
N SER A 253 14.93 -26.60 5.77
CA SER A 253 15.80 -25.41 5.50
C SER A 253 16.29 -25.20 4.04
N PRO A 254 16.60 -23.96 3.56
CA PRO A 254 16.90 -22.72 4.29
C PRO A 254 16.21 -21.41 3.82
N LYS A 255 16.09 -20.46 4.76
CA LYS A 255 15.63 -19.08 4.56
C LYS A 255 16.55 -18.32 3.59
N ARG A 256 16.12 -18.12 2.34
CA ARG A 256 16.75 -17.17 1.41
C ARG A 256 16.18 -15.77 1.60
N LYS A 257 17.01 -14.83 2.05
CA LYS A 257 16.71 -13.39 2.03
C LYS A 257 16.66 -12.92 0.57
N PHE A 258 15.46 -12.62 0.07
CA PHE A 258 15.25 -12.07 -1.25
C PHE A 258 15.62 -10.57 -1.25
N SER A 259 16.56 -10.16 -2.11
CA SER A 259 16.99 -8.76 -2.24
C SER A 259 16.55 -8.22 -3.60
N PHE A 260 15.71 -7.18 -3.60
CA PHE A 260 15.18 -6.53 -4.80
C PHE A 260 16.24 -5.85 -5.69
N ARG A 261 17.48 -5.68 -5.22
CA ARG A 261 18.56 -5.07 -6.02
C ARG A 261 19.07 -5.95 -7.17
N LYS A 262 18.72 -7.24 -7.22
CA LYS A 262 19.21 -8.16 -8.26
C LYS A 262 18.33 -8.23 -9.52
N LEU A 263 17.15 -7.62 -9.53
CA LEU A 263 16.23 -7.64 -10.68
C LEU A 263 16.59 -6.67 -11.82
N PHE A 264 17.59 -5.79 -11.63
CA PHE A 264 18.01 -4.80 -12.63
C PHE A 264 19.43 -4.99 -13.15
N ARG A 265 20.06 -6.16 -12.92
CA ARG A 265 21.39 -6.41 -13.50
C ARG A 265 21.21 -6.94 -14.92
N LYS A 266 21.19 -6.00 -15.87
CA LYS A 266 21.30 -6.27 -17.31
C LYS A 266 22.59 -7.05 -17.55
N GLU A 267 22.48 -8.28 -18.03
CA GLU A 267 23.61 -9.04 -18.54
C GLU A 267 24.11 -8.35 -19.81
N SER A 268 25.31 -7.78 -19.73
CA SER A 268 26.08 -7.33 -20.87
C SER A 268 27.44 -7.99 -20.81
N SER A 269 27.58 -9.09 -21.55
CA SER A 269 28.86 -9.74 -21.82
C SER A 269 29.50 -9.13 -23.07
N SER A 270 30.54 -8.33 -22.89
CA SER A 270 31.68 -8.26 -23.82
C SER A 270 32.85 -7.52 -23.16
N SER A 271 33.97 -8.22 -23.10
CA SER A 271 35.30 -7.88 -22.63
C SER A 271 35.96 -6.66 -23.28
N ALA A 272 36.64 -5.81 -22.48
CA ALA A 272 37.85 -5.03 -22.83
C ALA A 272 38.39 -4.27 -21.59
N PRO A 273 39.69 -3.87 -21.55
CA PRO A 273 40.48 -3.83 -20.32
C PRO A 273 40.45 -2.51 -19.55
N SER A 274 40.84 -2.64 -18.28
CA SER A 274 40.88 -1.62 -17.21
C SER A 274 41.85 -0.46 -17.49
N PRO A 275 41.45 0.83 -17.34
CA PRO A 275 42.38 1.93 -17.20
C PRO A 275 42.73 2.17 -15.73
N ARG A 276 44.04 2.22 -15.45
CA ARG A 276 44.61 2.60 -14.16
C ARG A 276 44.16 4.02 -13.77
N LYS A 277 43.70 4.16 -12.52
CA LYS A 277 43.38 5.45 -11.90
C LYS A 277 44.68 6.21 -11.58
N SER A 278 44.89 7.38 -12.18
CA SER A 278 45.72 8.42 -11.60
C SER A 278 44.88 9.21 -10.59
N HIS A 279 45.40 9.40 -9.38
CA HIS A 279 44.79 10.24 -8.36
C HIS A 279 45.27 11.69 -8.57
N GLU A 280 44.43 12.53 -9.17
CA GLU A 280 44.64 13.98 -9.17
C GLU A 280 43.82 14.64 -8.06
N CYS A 281 44.46 15.53 -7.30
CA CYS A 281 43.83 16.33 -6.27
C CYS A 281 42.96 17.43 -6.93
N ARG A 282 41.64 17.37 -6.70
CA ARG A 282 40.64 18.29 -7.28
C ARG A 282 40.78 19.76 -6.87
N HIS A 283 41.68 20.12 -5.96
CA HIS A 283 41.88 21.52 -5.55
C HIS A 283 43.15 22.19 -6.09
N CYS A 284 44.11 21.45 -6.67
CA CYS A 284 45.34 22.06 -7.18
C CYS A 284 45.90 21.44 -8.47
N GLY A 285 45.28 20.40 -9.05
CA GLY A 285 45.57 19.97 -10.42
C GLY A 285 46.99 19.46 -10.69
N ARG A 286 47.71 18.97 -9.68
CA ARG A 286 48.99 18.24 -9.88
C ARG A 286 48.84 16.76 -9.55
N ALA A 287 49.43 15.91 -10.39
CA ALA A 287 49.52 14.48 -10.20
C ALA A 287 50.56 14.14 -9.11
N LEU A 288 50.24 13.16 -8.26
CA LEU A 288 51.19 12.50 -7.36
C LEU A 288 51.77 11.26 -8.04
#